data_AF-A0A0N6ZXB2-F1
#
_entry.id   AF-A0A0N6ZXB2-F1
#
_cell.length_a   1.000
_cell.length_b   1.000
_cell.length_c   1.000
_cell.angle_alpha   90.00
_cell.angle_beta   90.00
_cell.angle_gamma   90.00
#
_symmetry.space_group_name_H-M   'P 1'
#
loop_
_entity.id
_entity.type
_entity.pdbx_description
1 polymer ?
#
loop_
_entity_poly.entity_id
_entity_poly.type
_entity_poly.pdbx_seq_one_letter_code
_entity_poly.pdbx_strand_id
1 'polypeptide(L)'
;MVALVASVASVSPAHAAPSDPSAASLGAALSSAIGSDGVFDGDRARAIGVSTEAVDAFATGRSLVGLASRHAAVDRQLVDEVERSTAVVRACAGKNRWDHTGIQLNVYLNSCNTTRLLGVLGASAGVATAIGIITAATGLGGAAAGIIAAGLAVAGGVLTACSSRGRGTVIHNIPPGSVVWCNNQ
;
A
#
# COMPACT_ATOMS: atom_id res chain seq x y z
N MET A 1 28.96 -38.74 40.33
CA MET A 1 29.62 -38.24 39.10
C MET A 1 28.53 -37.89 38.10
N VAL A 2 28.26 -36.61 37.89
CA VAL A 2 27.30 -36.12 36.88
C VAL A 2 28.12 -35.38 35.83
N ALA A 3 28.14 -35.89 34.60
CA ALA A 3 28.85 -35.27 33.49
C ALA A 3 27.99 -34.18 32.85
N LEU A 4 28.48 -32.94 32.87
CA LEU A 4 27.86 -31.78 32.23
C LEU A 4 28.34 -31.72 30.78
N VAL A 5 27.45 -31.99 29.82
CA VAL A 5 27.75 -31.84 28.38
C VAL A 5 27.42 -30.40 27.98
N ALA A 6 28.46 -29.60 27.75
CA ALA A 6 28.33 -28.24 27.23
C ALA A 6 28.05 -28.28 25.72
N SER A 7 26.84 -27.90 25.31
CA SER A 7 26.51 -27.69 23.91
C SER A 7 27.03 -26.33 23.45
N VAL A 8 28.03 -26.32 22.57
CA VAL A 8 28.50 -25.12 21.87
C VAL A 8 27.53 -24.83 20.74
N ALA A 9 26.65 -23.84 20.93
CA ALA A 9 25.81 -23.30 19.86
C ALA A 9 26.71 -22.56 18.86
N SER A 10 26.81 -23.11 17.64
CA SER A 10 27.49 -22.47 16.53
C SER A 10 26.60 -21.32 16.02
N VAL A 11 26.98 -20.07 16.30
CA VAL A 11 26.33 -18.89 15.72
C VAL A 11 26.78 -18.78 14.28
N SER A 12 25.91 -19.13 13.34
CA SER A 12 26.15 -18.85 11.91
C SER A 12 26.24 -17.33 11.70
N PRO A 13 27.15 -16.83 10.84
CA PRO A 13 27.15 -15.43 10.49
C PRO A 13 25.83 -15.10 9.80
N ALA A 14 25.12 -14.10 10.34
CA ALA A 14 23.95 -13.52 9.71
C ALA A 14 24.36 -13.04 8.31
N HIS A 15 23.95 -13.77 7.28
CA HIS A 15 23.98 -13.25 5.92
C HIS A 15 23.11 -12.00 5.93
N ALA A 16 23.71 -10.83 5.71
CA ALA A 16 22.97 -9.61 5.44
C ALA A 16 22.12 -9.88 4.20
N ALA A 17 20.82 -10.12 4.41
CA ALA A 17 19.87 -10.16 3.31
C ALA A 17 20.01 -8.84 2.53
N PRO A 18 19.91 -8.86 1.19
CA PRO A 18 19.83 -7.62 0.43
C PRO A 18 18.77 -6.73 1.08
N SER A 19 19.14 -5.49 1.39
CA SER A 19 18.24 -4.54 2.03
C SER A 19 17.07 -4.31 1.10
N ASP A 20 15.91 -4.89 1.42
CA ASP A 20 14.68 -4.65 0.68
C ASP A 20 14.46 -3.14 0.53
N PRO A 21 14.04 -2.66 -0.65
CA PRO A 21 13.80 -1.25 -0.85
C PRO A 21 12.77 -0.77 0.18
N SER A 22 13.07 0.35 0.84
CA SER A 22 12.10 1.00 1.73
C SER A 22 10.77 1.21 0.99
N ALA A 23 9.64 1.18 1.70
CA ALA A 23 8.34 1.39 1.07
C ALA A 23 8.26 2.75 0.33
N ALA A 24 8.95 3.77 0.84
CA ALA A 24 9.09 5.06 0.17
C ALA A 24 9.81 4.94 -1.19
N SER A 25 10.99 4.29 -1.23
CA SER A 25 11.73 4.11 -2.49
C SER A 25 10.98 3.20 -3.47
N LEU A 26 10.31 2.15 -2.97
CA LEU A 26 9.48 1.27 -3.79
C LEU A 26 8.33 2.06 -4.43
N GLY A 27 7.61 2.85 -3.64
CA GLY A 27 6.51 3.67 -4.13
C GLY A 27 6.97 4.71 -5.15
N ALA A 28 8.11 5.37 -4.90
CA ALA A 28 8.74 6.29 -5.86
C ALA A 28 9.06 5.61 -7.20
N ALA A 29 9.69 4.44 -7.16
CA ALA A 29 10.04 3.67 -8.35
C ALA A 29 8.78 3.25 -9.14
N LEU A 30 7.78 2.67 -8.49
CA LEU A 30 6.53 2.25 -9.12
C LEU A 30 5.78 3.42 -9.76
N SER A 31 5.68 4.57 -9.06
CA SER A 31 4.99 5.74 -9.59
C SER A 31 5.74 6.43 -10.73
N SER A 32 7.07 6.31 -10.78
CA SER A 32 7.86 6.85 -11.90
C SER A 32 7.58 6.18 -13.24
N ALA A 33 6.98 4.99 -13.22
CA ALA A 33 6.58 4.23 -14.39
C ALA A 33 5.14 4.54 -14.85
N ILE A 34 4.46 5.50 -14.23
CA ILE A 34 3.17 6.02 -14.71
C ILE A 34 3.44 7.05 -15.81
N GLY A 35 2.86 6.82 -16.99
CA GLY A 35 2.95 7.75 -18.12
C GLY A 35 2.16 9.04 -17.88
N SER A 36 2.37 10.04 -18.74
CA SER A 36 1.57 11.27 -18.73
C SER A 36 0.10 11.03 -19.10
N ASP A 37 -0.19 9.89 -19.72
CA ASP A 37 -1.53 9.35 -20.00
C ASP A 37 -2.19 8.72 -18.74
N GLY A 38 -1.48 8.68 -17.62
CA GLY A 38 -1.96 8.06 -16.38
C GLY A 38 -1.93 6.53 -16.40
N VAL A 39 -1.38 5.89 -17.44
CA VAL A 39 -1.28 4.43 -17.55
C VAL A 39 0.03 3.98 -16.89
N PHE A 40 -0.04 2.97 -16.02
CA PHE A 40 1.15 2.36 -15.45
C PHE A 40 1.78 1.36 -16.44
N ASP A 41 3.10 1.43 -16.62
CA ASP A 41 3.86 0.56 -17.51
C ASP A 41 4.83 -0.34 -16.73
N GLY A 42 4.50 -1.63 -16.65
CA GLY A 42 5.28 -2.59 -15.87
C GLY A 42 6.69 -2.82 -16.41
N ASP A 43 6.92 -2.73 -17.72
CA ASP A 43 8.26 -2.86 -18.31
C ASP A 43 9.16 -1.70 -17.88
N ARG A 44 8.62 -0.48 -17.82
CA ARG A 44 9.35 0.69 -17.33
C ARG A 44 9.75 0.57 -15.87
N ALA A 45 8.88 -0.02 -15.03
CA ALA A 45 9.21 -0.28 -13.63
C ALA A 45 10.28 -1.36 -13.46
N ARG A 46 10.20 -2.45 -14.23
CA ARG A 46 11.23 -3.51 -14.21
C ARG A 46 12.58 -3.02 -14.72
N ALA A 47 12.60 -2.13 -15.72
CA ALA A 47 13.82 -1.55 -16.26
C ALA A 47 14.64 -0.75 -15.23
N ILE A 48 13.99 -0.25 -14.16
CA ILE A 48 14.66 0.43 -13.05
C ILE A 48 14.83 -0.47 -11.81
N GLY A 49 14.68 -1.79 -11.98
CA GLY A 49 14.99 -2.78 -10.95
C GLY A 49 13.85 -3.16 -10.01
N VAL A 50 12.60 -2.74 -10.27
CA VAL A 50 11.45 -3.20 -9.45
C VAL A 50 11.14 -4.66 -9.78
N SER A 51 10.92 -5.50 -8.76
CA SER A 51 10.59 -6.91 -8.95
C SER A 51 9.26 -7.10 -9.67
N THR A 52 9.13 -8.20 -10.44
CA THR A 52 7.89 -8.55 -11.14
C THR A 52 6.71 -8.63 -10.18
N GLU A 53 6.90 -9.23 -9.01
CA GLU A 53 5.85 -9.34 -7.98
C GLU A 53 5.35 -7.97 -7.51
N ALA A 54 6.25 -7.02 -7.23
CA ALA A 54 5.84 -5.68 -6.82
C ALA A 54 5.17 -4.89 -7.95
N VAL A 55 5.59 -5.10 -9.20
CA VAL A 55 4.97 -4.51 -10.39
C VAL A 55 3.54 -5.01 -10.57
N ASP A 56 3.33 -6.33 -10.48
CA ASP A 56 2.01 -6.95 -10.64
C ASP A 56 1.07 -6.59 -9.48
N ALA A 57 1.60 -6.57 -8.25
CA ALA A 57 0.86 -6.10 -7.07
C ALA A 57 0.42 -4.63 -7.22
N PHE A 58 1.32 -3.75 -7.68
CA PHE A 58 0.98 -2.35 -7.93
C PHE A 58 -0.08 -2.19 -9.03
N ALA A 59 0.06 -2.91 -10.14
CA ALA A 59 -0.92 -2.93 -11.23
C ALA A 59 -2.29 -3.42 -10.76
N THR A 60 -2.31 -4.42 -9.88
CA THR A 60 -3.53 -4.92 -9.23
C THR A 60 -4.18 -3.84 -8.37
N GLY A 61 -3.39 -3.16 -7.54
CA GLY A 61 -3.87 -2.04 -6.72
C GLY A 61 -4.49 -0.89 -7.52
N ARG A 62 -3.89 -0.55 -8.67
CA ARG A 62 -4.44 0.44 -9.60
C ARG A 62 -5.75 -0.03 -10.25
N SER A 63 -5.82 -1.31 -10.61
CA SER A 63 -7.01 -1.91 -11.23
C SER A 63 -8.21 -1.89 -10.29
N LEU A 64 -7.99 -2.08 -8.98
CA LEU A 64 -9.04 -1.99 -7.95
C LEU A 64 -9.74 -0.63 -7.91
N VAL A 65 -9.10 0.45 -8.35
CA VAL A 65 -9.70 1.78 -8.44
C VAL A 65 -10.06 2.18 -9.88
N GLY A 66 -10.01 1.24 -10.82
CA GLY A 66 -10.41 1.43 -12.21
C GLY A 66 -9.36 2.10 -13.09
N LEU A 67 -8.09 2.16 -12.66
CA LEU A 67 -7.01 2.70 -13.50
C LEU A 67 -6.30 1.60 -14.29
N ALA A 68 -5.96 1.92 -15.54
CA ALA A 68 -5.32 1.00 -16.45
C ALA A 68 -3.83 0.79 -16.12
N SER A 69 -3.37 -0.44 -16.43
CA SER A 69 -1.96 -0.85 -16.39
C SER A 69 -1.67 -1.66 -17.65
N ARG A 70 -0.43 -1.59 -18.16
CA ARG A 70 0.07 -2.41 -19.27
C ARG A 70 1.40 -3.07 -18.90
N HIS A 71 1.71 -4.16 -19.58
CA HIS A 71 2.91 -4.97 -19.33
C HIS A 71 3.06 -5.38 -17.86
N ALA A 72 1.96 -5.66 -17.17
CA ALA A 72 1.94 -6.17 -15.81
C ALA A 72 0.76 -7.13 -15.67
N ALA A 73 0.92 -8.18 -14.89
CA ALA A 73 -0.20 -9.03 -14.55
C ALA A 73 -1.09 -8.33 -13.51
N VAL A 74 -2.38 -8.59 -13.58
CA VAL A 74 -3.36 -8.14 -12.58
C VAL A 74 -3.92 -9.40 -11.93
N ASP A 75 -3.81 -9.49 -10.61
CA ASP A 75 -4.42 -10.56 -9.84
C ASP A 75 -5.94 -10.38 -9.86
N ARG A 76 -6.59 -11.09 -10.79
CA ARG A 76 -8.04 -11.04 -10.96
C ARG A 76 -8.79 -11.67 -9.80
N GLN A 77 -8.21 -12.67 -9.15
CA GLN A 77 -8.84 -13.31 -8.00
C GLN A 77 -8.93 -12.32 -6.83
N LEU A 78 -7.83 -11.61 -6.55
CA LEU A 78 -7.82 -10.55 -5.54
C LEU A 78 -8.78 -9.41 -5.90
N VAL A 79 -8.81 -8.99 -7.17
CA VAL A 79 -9.77 -7.97 -7.62
C VAL A 79 -11.21 -8.40 -7.34
N ASP A 80 -11.60 -9.59 -7.75
CA ASP A 80 -12.96 -10.10 -7.56
C ASP A 80 -13.30 -10.27 -6.07
N GLU A 81 -12.33 -10.66 -5.24
CA GLU A 81 -12.50 -10.79 -3.79
C GLU A 81 -12.73 -9.44 -3.11
N VAL A 82 -11.89 -8.45 -3.43
CA VAL A 82 -12.03 -7.09 -2.89
C VAL A 82 -13.32 -6.45 -3.39
N GLU A 83 -13.68 -6.62 -4.67
CA GLU A 83 -14.93 -6.09 -5.22
C GLU A 83 -16.15 -6.67 -4.49
N ARG A 84 -16.17 -7.99 -4.23
CA ARG A 84 -17.22 -8.63 -3.42
C ARG A 84 -17.33 -8.02 -2.02
N SER A 85 -16.20 -7.72 -1.37
CA SER A 85 -16.20 -7.06 -0.06
C SER A 85 -16.72 -5.62 -0.11
N THR A 86 -16.54 -4.92 -1.24
CA THR A 86 -17.01 -3.55 -1.43
C THR A 86 -18.49 -3.45 -1.78
N ALA A 87 -19.13 -4.55 -2.21
CA ALA A 87 -20.56 -4.58 -2.57
C ALA A 87 -21.50 -4.19 -1.40
N VAL A 88 -21.00 -4.25 -0.15
CA VAL A 88 -21.72 -3.81 1.05
C VAL A 88 -21.87 -2.27 1.08
N VAL A 89 -20.99 -1.54 0.39
CA VAL A 89 -21.04 -0.08 0.26
C VAL A 89 -21.99 0.30 -0.88
N ARG A 90 -23.23 0.69 -0.53
CA ARG A 90 -24.26 1.06 -1.53
C ARG A 90 -23.87 2.24 -2.43
N ALA A 91 -23.10 3.19 -1.90
CA ALA A 91 -22.61 4.35 -2.63
C ALA A 91 -21.32 4.87 -1.99
N CYS A 92 -20.41 5.37 -2.82
CA CYS A 92 -19.19 6.02 -2.34
C CYS A 92 -19.51 7.38 -1.74
N ALA A 93 -19.05 7.62 -0.51
CA ALA A 93 -19.19 8.90 0.19
C ALA A 93 -17.82 9.39 0.65
N GLY A 94 -17.65 10.72 0.72
CA GLY A 94 -16.38 11.36 1.05
C GLY A 94 -15.58 11.78 -0.17
N LYS A 95 -14.32 12.17 0.05
CA LYS A 95 -13.42 12.72 -0.98
C LYS A 95 -12.20 11.82 -1.15
N ASN A 96 -11.67 11.79 -2.37
CA ASN A 96 -10.29 11.35 -2.63
C ASN A 96 -9.44 12.56 -2.97
N ARG A 97 -8.46 12.87 -2.13
CA ARG A 97 -7.49 13.97 -2.34
C ARG A 97 -6.37 13.82 -1.33
N TRP A 98 -5.37 14.66 -1.44
CA TRP A 98 -4.42 14.91 -0.36
C TRP A 98 -4.22 16.41 -0.21
N ASP A 99 -3.82 16.84 0.99
CA ASP A 99 -3.38 18.20 1.27
C ASP A 99 -2.36 18.22 2.40
N HIS A 100 -1.84 19.41 2.69
CA HIS A 100 -0.98 19.66 3.84
C HIS A 100 -1.64 20.61 4.82
N THR A 101 -1.53 20.30 6.10
CA THR A 101 -1.85 21.21 7.20
C THR A 101 -0.59 21.40 8.05
N GLY A 102 0.12 22.51 7.81
CA GLY A 102 1.46 22.69 8.38
C GLY A 102 2.43 21.64 7.85
N ILE A 103 3.08 20.89 8.74
CA ILE A 103 4.00 19.79 8.39
C ILE A 103 3.28 18.45 8.13
N GLN A 104 1.98 18.39 8.38
CA GLN A 104 1.20 17.16 8.29
C GLN A 104 0.67 16.94 6.87
N LEU A 105 0.90 15.76 6.32
CA LEU A 105 0.25 15.27 5.10
C LEU A 105 -1.08 14.62 5.49
N ASN A 106 -2.18 15.06 4.87
CA ASN A 106 -3.50 14.48 5.01
C ASN A 106 -3.90 13.80 3.71
N VAL A 107 -4.31 12.54 3.79
CA VAL A 107 -4.74 11.73 2.65
C VAL A 107 -6.17 11.29 2.89
N TYR A 108 -7.06 11.75 2.02
CA TYR A 108 -8.49 11.49 2.09
C TYR A 108 -8.80 10.33 1.13
N LEU A 109 -9.44 9.29 1.64
CA LEU A 109 -9.99 8.19 0.85
C LEU A 109 -11.49 8.08 1.11
N ASN A 110 -12.30 8.12 0.05
CA ASN A 110 -13.74 7.92 0.14
C ASN A 110 -14.07 6.51 0.63
N SER A 111 -15.32 6.27 1.02
CA SER A 111 -15.74 4.98 1.59
C SER A 111 -15.42 3.77 0.71
N CYS A 112 -15.59 3.88 -0.61
CA CYS A 112 -15.26 2.79 -1.54
C CYS A 112 -13.77 2.47 -1.55
N ASN A 113 -12.90 3.48 -1.66
CA ASN A 113 -11.46 3.28 -1.69
C ASN A 113 -10.91 2.88 -0.32
N THR A 114 -11.49 3.36 0.77
CA THR A 114 -11.21 2.86 2.11
C THR A 114 -11.57 1.38 2.22
N THR A 115 -12.75 0.95 1.77
CA THR A 115 -13.15 -0.47 1.81
C THR A 115 -12.25 -1.34 0.92
N ARG A 116 -11.86 -0.85 -0.27
CA ARG A 116 -10.89 -1.56 -1.13
C ARG A 116 -9.55 -1.74 -0.43
N LEU A 117 -9.04 -0.67 0.19
CA LEU A 117 -7.78 -0.70 0.92
C LEU A 117 -7.86 -1.65 2.11
N LEU A 118 -8.96 -1.64 2.86
CA LEU A 118 -9.21 -2.61 3.94
C LEU A 118 -9.30 -4.05 3.42
N GLY A 119 -9.94 -4.28 2.27
CA GLY A 119 -10.02 -5.59 1.63
C GLY A 119 -8.65 -6.12 1.26
N VAL A 120 -7.80 -5.30 0.64
CA VAL A 120 -6.40 -5.64 0.32
C VAL A 120 -5.58 -5.93 1.57
N LEU A 121 -5.69 -5.10 2.61
CA LEU A 121 -4.99 -5.32 3.88
C LEU A 121 -5.47 -6.61 4.57
N GLY A 122 -6.77 -6.91 4.51
CA GLY A 122 -7.34 -8.16 5.05
C GLY A 122 -6.91 -9.40 4.26
N ALA A 123 -6.78 -9.29 2.94
CA ALA A 123 -6.28 -10.34 2.06
C ALA A 123 -4.75 -10.50 2.12
N SER A 124 -4.05 -9.75 2.98
CA SER A 124 -2.58 -9.71 3.07
C SER A 124 -1.90 -9.40 1.73
N ALA A 125 -2.58 -8.67 0.85
CA ALA A 125 -2.03 -8.22 -0.41
C ALA A 125 -0.99 -7.13 -0.12
N GLY A 126 0.23 -7.34 -0.63
CA GLY A 126 1.43 -6.64 -0.20
C GLY A 126 1.38 -5.12 -0.30
N VAL A 127 2.38 -4.45 0.30
CA VAL A 127 2.49 -2.98 0.36
C VAL A 127 2.35 -2.33 -1.02
N ALA A 128 2.91 -2.94 -2.08
CA ALA A 128 2.80 -2.44 -3.45
C ALA A 128 1.34 -2.29 -3.93
N THR A 129 0.44 -3.20 -3.56
CA THR A 129 -1.00 -3.11 -3.88
C THR A 129 -1.63 -1.91 -3.19
N ALA A 130 -1.32 -1.69 -1.91
CA ALA A 130 -1.80 -0.53 -1.16
C ALA A 130 -1.26 0.80 -1.73
N ILE A 131 0.01 0.85 -2.15
CA ILE A 131 0.57 2.00 -2.87
C ILE A 131 -0.22 2.25 -4.16
N GLY A 132 -0.51 1.19 -4.92
CA GLY A 132 -1.32 1.25 -6.14
C GLY A 132 -2.67 1.92 -5.89
N ILE A 133 -3.41 1.49 -4.85
CA ILE A 133 -4.69 2.10 -4.48
C ILE A 133 -4.52 3.56 -4.06
N ILE A 134 -3.61 3.87 -3.15
CA ILE A 134 -3.46 5.23 -2.58
C ILE A 134 -3.07 6.22 -3.68
N THR A 135 -2.05 5.90 -4.47
CA THR A 135 -1.57 6.76 -5.58
C THR A 135 -2.67 6.96 -6.61
N ALA A 136 -3.38 5.90 -6.99
CA ALA A 136 -4.42 5.96 -8.00
C ALA A 136 -5.69 6.68 -7.52
N ALA A 137 -6.09 6.51 -6.26
CA ALA A 137 -7.25 7.17 -5.69
C ALA A 137 -7.03 8.68 -5.48
N THR A 138 -5.83 9.06 -5.03
CA THR A 138 -5.59 10.42 -4.52
C THR A 138 -4.69 11.29 -5.40
N GLY A 139 -3.94 10.68 -6.33
CA GLY A 139 -2.86 11.35 -7.05
C GLY A 139 -1.65 11.69 -6.18
N LEU A 140 -1.55 11.10 -4.98
CA LEU A 140 -0.39 11.29 -4.10
C LEU A 140 0.87 10.70 -4.73
N GLY A 141 2.00 11.38 -4.56
CA GLY A 141 3.29 10.88 -5.02
C GLY A 141 3.64 9.53 -4.40
N GLY A 142 4.24 8.65 -5.21
CA GLY A 142 4.52 7.26 -4.84
C GLY A 142 5.29 7.08 -3.54
N ALA A 143 6.27 7.94 -3.25
CA ALA A 143 7.05 7.84 -2.02
C ALA A 143 6.19 8.03 -0.76
N ALA A 144 5.34 9.05 -0.73
CA ALA A 144 4.44 9.31 0.38
C ALA A 144 3.37 8.21 0.50
N ALA A 145 2.83 7.74 -0.64
CA ALA A 145 1.94 6.59 -0.66
C ALA A 145 2.62 5.32 -0.11
N GLY A 146 3.91 5.14 -0.38
CA GLY A 146 4.76 4.08 0.19
C GLY A 146 4.82 4.10 1.71
N ILE A 147 5.13 5.27 2.28
CA ILE A 147 5.19 5.45 3.74
C ILE A 147 3.83 5.14 4.37
N ILE A 148 2.75 5.66 3.78
CA ILE A 148 1.39 5.44 4.28
C ILE A 148 1.02 3.97 4.17
N ALA A 149 1.25 3.33 3.03
CA ALA A 149 0.95 1.92 2.82
C ALA A 149 1.68 1.04 3.84
N ALA A 150 2.96 1.31 4.10
CA ALA A 150 3.72 0.59 5.12
C ALA A 150 3.18 0.82 6.54
N GLY A 151 2.85 2.07 6.90
CA GLY A 151 2.25 2.37 8.19
C GLY A 151 0.90 1.68 8.38
N LEU A 152 0.07 1.64 7.34
CA LEU A 152 -1.22 0.96 7.36
C LEU A 152 -1.11 -0.56 7.39
N ALA A 153 -0.09 -1.14 6.77
CA ALA A 153 0.16 -2.58 6.84
C ALA A 153 0.41 -3.03 8.29
N VAL A 154 1.07 -2.20 9.11
CA VAL A 154 1.25 -2.45 10.55
C VAL A 154 -0.03 -2.17 11.34
N ALA A 155 -0.81 -1.15 10.94
CA ALA A 155 -1.95 -0.64 11.69
C ALA A 155 -3.33 -1.04 11.10
N GLY A 156 -3.42 -2.13 10.33
CA GLY A 156 -4.61 -2.46 9.53
C GLY A 156 -5.93 -2.47 10.31
N GLY A 157 -5.91 -2.97 11.57
CA GLY A 157 -7.09 -2.96 12.44
C GLY A 157 -7.58 -1.57 12.86
N VAL A 158 -6.69 -0.58 12.92
CA VAL A 158 -7.02 0.81 13.28
C VAL A 158 -7.81 1.49 12.17
N LEU A 159 -7.50 1.17 10.91
CA LEU A 159 -8.18 1.77 9.75
C LEU A 159 -9.67 1.40 9.70
N THR A 160 -10.04 0.18 10.13
CA THR A 160 -11.43 -0.25 10.25
C THR A 160 -12.22 0.63 11.22
N ALA A 161 -11.62 1.00 12.36
CA ALA A 161 -12.26 1.88 13.34
C ALA A 161 -12.44 3.31 12.78
N CYS A 162 -11.44 3.83 12.06
CA CYS A 162 -11.49 5.15 11.42
C CYS A 162 -12.58 5.25 10.33
N SER A 163 -12.88 4.15 9.63
CA SER A 163 -13.88 4.12 8.56
C SER A 163 -15.34 4.03 9.05
N SER A 164 -15.57 3.91 10.35
CA SER A 164 -16.86 3.51 10.93
C SER A 164 -18.06 4.42 10.61
N ARG A 165 -17.89 5.70 10.27
CA ARG A 165 -19.01 6.60 9.93
C ARG A 165 -19.37 6.67 8.45
N GLY A 166 -18.83 5.77 7.62
CA GLY A 166 -19.32 5.55 6.25
C GLY A 166 -18.93 6.59 5.20
N ARG A 167 -18.18 7.64 5.53
CA ARG A 167 -17.63 8.64 4.58
C ARG A 167 -16.19 8.34 4.13
N GLY A 168 -15.65 7.19 4.54
CA GLY A 168 -14.24 6.84 4.36
C GLY A 168 -13.35 7.37 5.48
N THR A 169 -12.07 7.56 5.18
CA THR A 169 -11.01 7.84 6.17
C THR A 169 -10.15 9.02 5.75
N VAL A 170 -9.67 9.79 6.73
CA VAL A 170 -8.47 10.63 6.55
C VAL A 170 -7.31 9.92 7.22
N ILE A 171 -6.21 9.80 6.48
CA ILE A 171 -4.95 9.26 6.97
C ILE A 171 -3.99 10.43 7.09
N HIS A 172 -3.38 10.55 8.26
CA HIS A 172 -2.45 11.60 8.59
C HIS A 172 -1.05 11.02 8.72
N ASN A 173 -0.07 11.70 8.15
CA ASN A 173 1.34 11.38 8.31
C ASN A 173 2.13 12.68 8.53
N ILE A 174 3.19 12.62 9.32
CA ILE A 174 4.16 13.73 9.45
C ILE A 174 5.47 13.26 8.80
N PRO A 175 5.71 13.57 7.51
CA PRO A 175 6.98 13.28 6.87
C PRO A 175 8.16 14.01 7.55
N PRO A 176 9.37 13.41 7.58
CA PRO A 176 9.76 12.10 7.06
C PRO A 176 9.48 10.94 8.04
N GLY A 177 8.70 11.16 9.09
CA GLY A 177 8.42 10.17 10.12
C GLY A 177 7.47 9.05 9.67
N SER A 178 7.52 7.93 10.40
CA SER A 178 6.62 6.78 10.24
C SER A 178 5.31 6.92 11.02
N VAL A 179 5.09 8.06 11.69
CA VAL A 179 3.88 8.30 12.48
C VAL A 179 2.70 8.43 11.52
N VAL A 180 1.82 7.44 11.56
CA VAL A 180 0.59 7.38 10.78
C VAL A 180 -0.58 7.17 11.73
N TRP A 181 -1.60 8.01 11.60
CA TRP A 181 -2.87 7.83 12.31
C TRP A 181 -4.03 8.14 11.36
N CYS A 182 -5.24 7.80 11.78
CA CYS A 182 -6.42 8.07 10.98
C CYS A 182 -7.58 8.57 11.83
N ASN A 183 -8.52 9.22 11.17
CA ASN A 183 -9.84 9.53 11.69
C ASN A 183 -10.88 9.40 10.56
N ASN A 184 -12.13 9.65 10.92
CA ASN A 184 -13.22 9.67 9.97
C ASN A 184 -13.30 11.01 9.21
N GLN A 185 -13.75 10.98 7.95
CA GLN A 185 -13.99 12.17 7.12
C GLN A 185 -15.24 12.97 7.49
#